data_AF-A0A023X4D5-F1
#
_entry.id   AF-A0A023X4D5-F1
#
_cell.length_a   1.000
_cell.length_b   1.000
_cell.length_c   1.000
_cell.angle_alpha   90.00
_cell.angle_beta   90.00
_cell.angle_gamma   90.00
#
_symmetry.space_group_name_H-M   'P 1'
#
loop_
_entity.id
_entity.type
_entity.pdbx_description
1 polymer ?
#
loop_
_entity_poly.entity_id
_entity_poly.type
_entity_poly.pdbx_seq_one_letter_code
_entity_poly.pdbx_strand_id
1 'polypeptide(L)'
;MIFHAMISERVERFGYTVDGRYTRFAGIGFAFVALISAFTVGGYFIDRWAGTMPLFVLVGLVLGFAAALYYLFVKLKELGGG
;
A
#
# COMPACT_ATOMS: atom_id res chain seq x y z
N MET A 1 -35.49 -35.63 7.63
CA MET A 1 -35.55 -34.22 7.21
C MET A 1 -34.68 -33.29 8.09
N ILE A 2 -34.68 -33.46 9.42
CA ILE A 2 -33.91 -32.63 10.38
C ILE A 2 -32.39 -32.64 10.15
N PHE A 3 -31.81 -33.79 9.73
CA PHE A 3 -30.37 -33.90 9.47
C PHE A 3 -29.90 -33.04 8.28
N HIS A 4 -30.75 -32.87 7.27
CA HIS A 4 -30.42 -32.06 6.09
C HIS A 4 -30.50 -30.56 6.42
N ALA A 5 -31.47 -30.15 7.24
CA ALA A 5 -31.57 -28.79 7.76
C ALA A 5 -30.37 -28.43 8.67
N MET A 6 -29.93 -29.37 9.52
CA MET A 6 -28.79 -29.16 10.41
C MET A 6 -27.45 -28.99 9.66
N ILE A 7 -27.25 -29.72 8.56
CA ILE A 7 -26.06 -29.55 7.72
C ILE A 7 -26.13 -28.24 6.92
N SER A 8 -27.32 -27.88 6.39
CA SER A 8 -27.52 -26.62 5.66
C SER A 8 -27.20 -25.39 6.53
N GLU A 9 -27.69 -25.35 7.78
CA GLU A 9 -27.41 -24.25 8.73
C GLU A 9 -25.95 -24.18 9.19
N ARG A 10 -25.21 -25.30 9.12
CA ARG A 10 -23.78 -25.33 9.43
C ARG A 10 -22.97 -24.80 8.26
N VAL A 11 -23.37 -25.13 7.02
CA VAL A 11 -22.67 -24.71 5.79
C VAL A 11 -22.81 -23.21 5.54
N GLU A 12 -23.99 -22.61 5.78
CA GLU A 12 -24.17 -21.14 5.65
C GLU A 12 -23.35 -20.32 6.66
N ARG A 13 -23.05 -20.90 7.83
CA ARG A 13 -22.22 -20.25 8.87
C ARG A 13 -20.72 -20.18 8.53
N PHE A 14 -20.27 -20.91 7.52
CA PHE A 14 -18.88 -20.86 7.02
C PHE A 14 -18.73 -19.92 5.82
N GLY A 15 -19.54 -18.86 5.75
CA GLY A 15 -19.26 -17.73 4.87
C GLY A 15 -17.89 -17.15 5.22
N TYR A 16 -16.87 -17.50 4.43
CA TYR A 16 -15.51 -16.97 4.57
C TYR A 16 -15.54 -15.50 4.14
N THR A 17 -15.95 -14.61 5.05
CA THR A 17 -15.83 -13.18 4.86
C THR A 17 -14.34 -12.87 4.89
N VAL A 18 -13.72 -12.76 3.71
CA VAL A 18 -12.38 -12.19 3.59
C VAL A 18 -12.47 -10.78 4.17
N ASP A 19 -12.02 -10.64 5.40
CA ASP A 19 -12.08 -9.42 6.18
C ASP A 19 -11.31 -8.32 5.41
N GLY A 20 -12.04 -7.46 4.67
CA GLY A 20 -11.51 -6.41 3.79
C GLY A 20 -10.82 -5.26 4.52
N ARG A 21 -10.28 -5.54 5.70
CA ARG A 21 -9.49 -4.64 6.53
C ARG A 21 -8.01 -4.71 6.15
N TYR A 22 -7.50 -5.90 5.83
CA TYR A 22 -6.10 -6.10 5.42
C TYR A 22 -5.77 -5.53 4.05
N THR A 23 -6.73 -5.56 3.12
CA THR A 23 -6.56 -5.01 1.76
C THR A 23 -6.24 -3.52 1.77
N ARG A 24 -6.73 -2.78 2.78
CA ARG A 24 -6.50 -1.35 2.95
C ARG A 24 -5.05 -1.06 3.33
N PHE A 25 -4.52 -1.82 4.29
CA PHE A 25 -3.12 -1.70 4.71
C PHE A 25 -2.16 -2.12 3.59
N ALA A 26 -2.49 -3.17 2.85
CA ALA A 26 -1.73 -3.59 1.67
C ALA A 26 -1.68 -2.48 0.60
N GLY A 27 -2.81 -1.82 0.34
CA GLY A 27 -2.87 -0.68 -0.60
C GLY A 27 -2.00 0.50 -0.17
N ILE A 28 -1.96 0.81 1.13
CA ILE A 28 -1.10 1.86 1.68
C ILE A 28 0.39 1.49 1.53
N GLY A 29 0.76 0.24 1.82
CA GLY A 29 2.12 -0.25 1.63
C GLY A 29 2.57 -0.21 0.16
N PHE A 30 1.66 -0.55 -0.76
CA PHE A 30 1.94 -0.45 -2.19
C PHE A 30 2.16 1.00 -2.63
N ALA A 31 1.30 1.93 -2.18
CA ALA A 31 1.47 3.36 -2.47
C ALA A 31 2.81 3.90 -1.93
N PHE A 32 3.23 3.43 -0.75
CA PHE A 32 4.51 3.80 -0.15
C PHE A 32 5.69 3.41 -1.03
N VAL A 33 5.74 2.14 -1.46
CA VAL A 33 6.80 1.65 -2.36
C VAL A 33 6.73 2.35 -3.71
N ALA A 34 5.53 2.56 -4.26
CA ALA A 34 5.33 3.21 -5.55
C ALA A 34 5.84 4.65 -5.55
N LEU A 35 5.58 5.43 -4.50
CA LEU A 35 6.09 6.80 -4.37
C LEU A 35 7.62 6.82 -4.33
N ILE A 36 8.24 6.02 -3.46
CA ILE A 36 9.70 5.98 -3.36
C ILE A 36 10.34 5.57 -4.69
N SER A 37 9.85 4.49 -5.29
CA SER A 37 10.41 3.97 -6.54
C SER A 37 10.19 4.92 -7.71
N ALA A 38 9.03 5.59 -7.83
CA ALA A 38 8.80 6.58 -8.88
C ALA A 38 9.79 7.76 -8.82
N PHE A 39 10.00 8.35 -7.64
CA PHE A 39 10.95 9.46 -7.50
C PHE A 39 12.41 9.01 -7.66
N THR A 40 12.76 7.83 -7.15
CA THR A 40 14.12 7.28 -7.27
C THR A 40 14.46 6.93 -8.71
N VAL A 41 13.53 6.26 -9.43
CA VAL A 41 13.70 5.92 -10.85
C VAL A 41 13.72 7.18 -11.71
N GLY A 42 12.86 8.16 -11.43
CA GLY A 42 12.90 9.47 -12.08
C GLY A 42 14.26 10.15 -11.91
N GLY A 43 14.79 10.17 -10.67
CA GLY A 43 16.12 10.68 -10.39
C GLY A 43 17.23 9.95 -11.15
N TYR A 44 17.13 8.62 -11.27
CA TYR A 44 18.09 7.81 -12.02
C TYR A 44 18.13 8.17 -13.51
N PHE A 45 16.97 8.34 -14.15
CA PHE A 45 16.94 8.74 -15.56
C PHE A 45 17.51 10.14 -15.78
N ILE A 46 17.24 11.07 -14.86
CA ILE A 46 17.79 12.43 -14.91
C ILE A 46 19.32 12.39 -14.75
N ASP A 47 19.83 11.67 -13.75
CA ASP A 47 21.27 11.51 -13.54
C ASP A 47 21.95 10.87 -14.78
N ARG A 48 21.29 9.89 -15.42
CA ARG A 48 21.78 9.20 -16.62
C ARG A 48 21.88 10.13 -17.83
N TRP A 49 20.91 11.03 -18.00
CA TRP A 49 20.89 11.97 -19.13
C TRP A 49 21.80 13.17 -18.91
N ALA A 50 21.89 13.67 -17.67
CA ALA A 50 22.74 14.80 -17.33
C ALA A 50 24.22 14.42 -17.14
N GLY A 51 24.53 13.12 -17.03
CA GLY A 51 25.89 12.64 -16.77
C GLY A 51 26.41 13.06 -15.38
N THR A 52 25.52 13.40 -14.46
CA THR A 52 25.85 13.85 -13.12
C THR A 52 26.23 12.68 -12.21
N MET A 53 26.92 12.99 -11.10
CA MET A 53 26.94 12.08 -9.94
C MET A 53 25.49 11.79 -9.49
N PRO A 54 25.20 10.65 -8.81
CA PRO A 54 23.82 10.18 -8.50
C PRO A 54 23.10 11.05 -7.46
N LEU A 55 23.03 12.36 -7.72
CA LEU A 55 22.49 13.39 -6.86
C LEU A 55 20.97 13.45 -7.01
N PHE A 56 20.45 13.33 -8.23
CA PHE A 56 19.01 13.35 -8.44
C PHE A 56 18.35 12.06 -7.92
N VAL A 57 19.04 10.92 -7.95
CA VAL A 57 18.62 9.69 -7.25
C VAL A 57 18.54 9.93 -5.75
N LEU A 58 19.54 10.55 -5.11
CA LEU A 58 19.53 10.82 -3.68
C LEU A 58 18.41 11.79 -3.28
N VAL A 59 18.27 12.90 -4.00
CA VAL A 59 17.19 13.87 -3.76
C VAL A 59 15.84 13.23 -4.01
N GLY A 60 15.68 12.48 -5.10
CA GLY A 60 14.47 11.73 -5.42
C GLY A 60 14.12 10.71 -4.35
N LEU A 61 15.10 9.98 -3.80
CA LEU A 61 14.88 9.04 -2.71
C LEU A 61 14.36 9.75 -1.45
N VAL A 62 14.99 10.85 -1.05
CA VAL A 62 14.56 11.63 0.13
C VAL A 62 13.16 12.21 -0.07
N LEU A 63 12.89 12.80 -1.23
CA LEU A 63 11.57 13.35 -1.56
C LEU A 63 10.50 12.26 -1.64
N GLY A 64 10.80 11.14 -2.29
CA GLY A 64 9.90 10.00 -2.40
C GLY A 64 9.59 9.39 -1.03
N PHE A 65 10.60 9.28 -0.16
CA PHE A 65 10.43 8.79 1.21
C PHE A 65 9.59 9.75 2.06
N ALA A 66 9.87 11.06 2.00
CA ALA A 66 9.08 12.07 2.70
C ALA A 66 7.62 12.10 2.22
N ALA A 67 7.38 12.02 0.90
CA ALA A 67 6.04 11.96 0.32
C ALA A 67 5.29 10.68 0.74
N ALA A 68 5.98 9.54 0.76
CA ALA A 68 5.42 8.27 1.17
C ALA A 68 5.04 8.25 2.67
N LEU A 69 5.89 8.83 3.53
CA LEU A 69 5.58 9.01 4.95
C LEU A 69 4.42 9.97 5.18
N TYR A 70 4.38 11.09 4.45
CA TYR A 70 3.28 12.04 4.52
C TYR A 70 1.95 11.37 4.13
N TYR A 71 1.94 10.65 3.00
CA TYR A 71 0.77 9.89 2.55
C TYR A 71 0.32 8.86 3.59
N LEU A 72 1.26 8.09 4.13
CA LEU A 72 1.00 7.10 5.17
C LEU A 72 0.37 7.75 6.41
N PHE A 73 0.93 8.86 6.89
CA PHE A 73 0.43 9.57 8.07
C PHE A 73 -1.00 10.09 7.86
N VAL A 74 -1.28 10.71 6.71
CA VAL A 74 -2.62 11.18 6.36
C VAL A 74 -3.61 10.02 6.32
N LYS A 75 -3.25 8.91 5.67
CA LYS A 75 -4.13 7.74 5.57
C LYS A 75 -4.37 7.05 6.90
N LEU A 76 -3.36 6.96 7.75
CA LEU A 76 -3.52 6.41 9.10
C LEU A 76 -4.41 7.32 9.97
N LYS A 77 -4.29 8.64 9.85
CA LYS A 77 -5.14 9.59 10.57
C LYS A 77 -6.61 9.50 10.12
N GLU A 78 -6.86 9.33 8.83
CA GLU A 78 -8.21 9.10 8.29
C GLU A 78 -8.83 7.79 8.80
N LEU A 79 -8.01 6.75 9.02
CA LEU A 79 -8.48 5.45 9.51
C LEU A 79 -8.68 5.40 11.03
N GLY A 80 -7.89 6.16 11.80
CA GLY A 80 -7.97 6.20 13.26
C GLY A 80 -8.89 7.26 13.84
N GLY A 81 -9.35 8.22 13.04
CA GLY A 81 -10.26 9.30 13.45
C GLY A 81 -11.75 9.05 13.17
N GLY A 82 -12.14 7.79 12.92
CA GLY A 82 -13.53 7.36 12.74
C GLY A 82 -14.18 6.89 14.04
#